data_AF-A0A523WW25-F1
#
_entry.id   AF-A0A523WW25-F1
#
_cell.length_a   1.000
_cell.length_b   1.000
_cell.length_c   1.000
_cell.angle_alpha   90.00
_cell.angle_beta   90.00
_cell.angle_gamma   90.00
#
_symmetry.space_group_name_H-M   'P 1'
#
loop_
_entity.id
_entity.type
_entity.pdbx_description
1 polymer ?
#
loop_
_entity_poly.entity_id
_entity_poly.type
_entity_poly.pdbx_seq_one_letter_code
_entity_poly.pdbx_strand_id
1 'polypeptide(L)'
;MTQDPQTIRMDLYYNLLRFFKAKTQLIFCEVIMKKAICIMLLGVLPIFVFCKKEPDRVTVQHILIAFKGSIPKEDLIRNRDEAELLAKEIFKRAKNGEDFDALVKEYTDDQHPGIYKMSNIGIPPDKSKDEYSRARMVKAFGDVSFKLQVNDIGLAEYDPEASKYGWHIIKRIE
;
A
#
# COMPACT_ATOMS: atom_id res chain seq x y z
N MET A 1 -61.31 -49.53 -13.03
CA MET A 1 -60.31 -49.03 -12.06
C MET A 1 -59.55 -47.90 -12.75
N THR A 2 -60.02 -46.68 -12.52
CA THR A 2 -59.59 -45.45 -13.18
C THR A 2 -58.36 -44.90 -12.45
N GLN A 3 -57.22 -44.82 -13.13
CA GLN A 3 -56.01 -44.23 -12.56
C GLN A 3 -56.21 -42.71 -12.37
N ASP A 4 -55.83 -42.23 -11.20
CA ASP A 4 -55.93 -40.83 -10.76
C ASP A 4 -55.05 -39.91 -11.64
N PRO A 5 -55.60 -38.80 -12.20
CA PRO A 5 -54.85 -37.81 -12.97
C PRO A 5 -53.63 -37.21 -12.25
N GLN A 6 -53.59 -37.22 -10.91
CA GLN A 6 -52.45 -36.72 -10.12
C GLN A 6 -51.22 -37.66 -10.24
N THR A 7 -51.44 -38.97 -10.40
CA THR A 7 -50.37 -39.97 -10.47
C THR A 7 -49.60 -39.90 -11.80
N ILE A 8 -50.30 -39.62 -12.90
CA ILE A 8 -49.69 -39.47 -14.24
C ILE A 8 -48.76 -38.24 -14.29
N ARG A 9 -49.10 -37.16 -13.56
CA ARG A 9 -48.31 -35.93 -13.54
C ARG A 9 -46.99 -36.09 -12.77
N MET A 10 -46.94 -36.99 -11.78
CA MET A 10 -45.71 -37.29 -11.04
C MET A 10 -44.75 -38.23 -11.78
N ASP A 11 -45.28 -39.18 -12.56
CA ASP A 11 -44.44 -40.13 -13.32
C ASP A 11 -43.72 -39.47 -14.51
N LEU A 12 -44.30 -38.42 -15.10
CA LEU A 12 -43.65 -37.59 -16.12
C LEU A 12 -42.53 -36.71 -15.55
N TYR A 13 -42.69 -36.19 -14.34
CA TYR A 13 -41.67 -35.35 -13.69
C TYR A 13 -40.45 -36.17 -13.24
N TYR A 14 -40.67 -37.39 -12.72
CA TYR A 14 -39.59 -38.29 -12.30
C TYR A 14 -38.75 -38.82 -13.48
N ASN A 15 -39.37 -39.08 -14.64
CA ASN A 15 -38.64 -39.52 -15.82
C ASN A 15 -37.88 -38.37 -16.51
N LEU A 16 -38.40 -37.13 -16.49
CA LEU A 16 -37.69 -35.96 -17.00
C LEU A 16 -36.48 -35.57 -16.11
N LEU A 17 -36.60 -35.68 -14.78
CA LEU A 17 -35.47 -35.46 -13.86
C LEU A 17 -34.37 -36.52 -13.98
N ARG A 18 -34.72 -37.79 -14.24
CA ARG A 18 -33.72 -38.84 -14.48
C ARG A 18 -32.94 -38.63 -15.78
N PHE A 19 -33.58 -38.11 -16.83
CA PHE A 19 -32.90 -37.76 -18.08
C PHE A 19 -31.95 -36.57 -17.94
N PHE A 20 -32.29 -35.56 -17.13
CA PHE A 20 -31.38 -34.44 -16.87
C PHE A 20 -30.20 -34.82 -15.97
N LYS A 21 -30.41 -35.67 -14.95
CA LYS A 21 -29.35 -36.02 -13.99
C LYS A 21 -28.27 -36.95 -14.57
N ALA A 22 -28.58 -37.73 -15.61
CA ALA A 22 -27.60 -38.62 -16.26
C ALA A 22 -26.67 -37.91 -17.26
N LYS A 23 -27.05 -36.73 -17.77
CA LYS A 23 -26.24 -36.01 -18.79
C LYS A 23 -25.26 -34.99 -18.19
N THR A 24 -25.42 -34.62 -16.92
CA THR A 24 -24.53 -33.66 -16.23
C THR A 24 -23.37 -34.32 -15.47
N GLN A 25 -23.33 -35.66 -15.42
CA GLN A 25 -22.34 -36.40 -14.62
C GLN A 25 -21.14 -36.92 -15.44
N LEU A 26 -21.09 -36.64 -16.75
CA LEU A 26 -19.99 -37.04 -17.65
C LEU A 26 -19.14 -35.89 -18.19
N ILE A 27 -19.50 -34.62 -17.93
CA ILE A 27 -18.73 -33.46 -18.40
C ILE A 27 -17.83 -32.86 -17.29
N PHE A 28 -18.04 -33.26 -16.03
CA PHE A 28 -17.28 -32.72 -14.90
C PHE A 28 -15.96 -33.44 -14.61
N CYS A 29 -15.66 -34.56 -15.30
CA CYS A 29 -14.47 -35.37 -15.04
C CYS A 29 -13.27 -35.08 -15.98
N GLU A 30 -13.46 -34.41 -17.12
CA GLU A 30 -12.36 -34.06 -18.04
C GLU A 30 -11.74 -32.68 -17.79
N VAL A 31 -12.44 -31.75 -17.12
CA VAL A 31 -11.95 -30.39 -16.86
C VAL A 31 -11.06 -30.32 -15.62
N ILE A 32 -11.27 -31.21 -14.63
CA ILE A 32 -10.51 -31.19 -13.37
C ILE A 32 -9.14 -31.88 -13.50
N MET A 33 -8.98 -32.86 -14.39
CA MET A 33 -7.70 -33.56 -14.59
C MET A 33 -6.70 -32.79 -15.47
N LYS A 34 -7.14 -31.88 -16.34
CA LYS A 34 -6.23 -31.04 -17.15
C LYS A 34 -5.76 -29.76 -16.44
N LYS A 35 -6.43 -29.32 -15.37
CA LYS A 35 -6.00 -28.16 -14.56
C LYS A 35 -5.03 -28.52 -13.42
N ALA A 36 -4.86 -29.81 -13.11
CA ALA A 36 -3.95 -30.26 -12.06
C ALA A 36 -2.51 -30.53 -12.54
N ILE A 37 -2.26 -30.61 -13.86
CA ILE A 37 -0.94 -31.02 -14.40
C ILE A 37 0.02 -29.83 -14.61
N CYS A 38 -0.45 -28.58 -14.54
CA CYS A 38 0.43 -27.40 -14.69
C CYS A 38 1.01 -26.86 -13.38
N ILE A 39 0.67 -27.44 -12.22
CA ILE A 39 1.03 -26.88 -10.90
C ILE A 39 2.20 -27.64 -10.22
N MET A 40 2.63 -28.79 -10.76
CA MET A 40 3.57 -29.69 -10.07
C MET A 40 4.97 -29.81 -10.71
N LEU A 41 5.40 -28.83 -11.54
CA LEU A 41 6.70 -28.89 -12.23
C LEU A 41 7.46 -27.56 -12.39
N LEU A 42 7.08 -26.50 -11.66
CA LEU A 42 7.96 -25.35 -11.45
C LEU A 42 8.31 -25.33 -9.97
N GLY A 43 9.52 -25.81 -9.69
CA GLY A 43 10.04 -25.97 -8.36
C GLY A 43 9.83 -24.74 -7.49
N VAL A 44 9.69 -25.01 -6.20
CA VAL A 44 9.98 -24.10 -5.11
C VAL A 44 11.30 -23.40 -5.42
N LEU A 45 11.24 -22.28 -6.13
CA LEU A 45 12.33 -21.32 -6.14
C LEU A 45 12.44 -20.93 -4.66
N PRO A 46 13.58 -21.15 -3.99
CA PRO A 46 13.77 -20.57 -2.69
C PRO A 46 13.53 -19.08 -2.89
N ILE A 47 12.47 -18.55 -2.26
CA ILE A 47 12.30 -17.12 -2.11
C ILE A 47 13.47 -16.71 -1.22
N PHE A 48 14.63 -16.50 -1.85
CA PHE A 48 15.71 -15.74 -1.27
C PHE A 48 15.11 -14.35 -1.08
N VAL A 49 14.51 -14.15 0.09
CA VAL A 49 14.23 -12.83 0.63
C VAL A 49 15.60 -12.19 0.78
N PHE A 50 16.09 -11.57 -0.30
CA PHE A 50 17.18 -10.62 -0.22
C PHE A 50 16.66 -9.47 0.65
N CYS A 51 16.87 -9.57 1.96
CA CYS A 51 16.76 -8.44 2.85
C CYS A 51 17.89 -7.49 2.43
N LYS A 52 17.60 -6.63 1.44
CA LYS A 52 18.52 -5.59 1.00
C LYS A 52 18.79 -4.74 2.24
N LYS A 53 20.03 -4.80 2.73
CA LYS A 53 20.48 -3.98 3.86
C LYS A 53 20.11 -2.53 3.56
N GLU A 54 19.52 -1.85 4.54
CA GLU A 54 19.21 -0.42 4.43
C GLU A 54 20.50 0.36 4.11
N PRO A 55 20.41 1.45 3.34
CA PRO A 55 21.56 2.30 3.07
C PRO A 55 22.06 2.96 4.37
N ASP A 56 23.36 3.31 4.40
CA ASP A 56 23.94 4.02 5.55
C ASP A 56 23.47 5.48 5.63
N ARG A 57 23.11 6.07 4.48
CA ARG A 57 22.68 7.47 4.35
C ARG A 57 21.62 7.61 3.25
N VAL A 58 20.72 8.57 3.40
CA VAL A 58 19.72 8.95 2.40
C VAL A 58 19.56 10.47 2.34
N THR A 59 19.16 10.98 1.18
CA THR A 59 18.62 12.34 1.04
C THR A 59 17.18 12.23 0.58
N VAL A 60 16.25 12.89 1.27
CA VAL A 60 14.82 12.88 0.93
C VAL A 60 14.28 14.29 0.78
N GLN A 61 13.25 14.44 -0.04
CA GLN A 61 12.38 15.61 -0.07
C GLN A 61 11.01 15.20 0.48
N HIS A 62 10.33 16.08 1.22
CA HIS A 62 9.05 15.72 1.81
C HIS A 62 8.01 16.84 1.81
N ILE A 63 6.75 16.41 1.93
CA ILE A 63 5.57 17.25 2.12
C ILE A 63 4.96 16.85 3.45
N LEU A 64 4.85 17.79 4.40
CA LEU A 64 4.11 17.60 5.64
C LEU A 64 2.68 18.09 5.43
N ILE A 65 1.71 17.24 5.72
CA ILE A 65 0.29 17.61 5.81
C ILE A 65 -0.11 17.53 7.29
N ALA A 66 -0.10 18.68 7.96
CA ALA A 66 -0.38 18.81 9.39
C ALA A 66 -1.87 19.08 9.64
N PHE A 67 -2.38 19.02 10.86
CA PHE A 67 -3.77 19.44 11.18
C PHE A 67 -3.79 20.34 12.41
N LYS A 68 -4.94 20.96 12.68
CA LYS A 68 -5.11 21.85 13.83
C LYS A 68 -4.64 21.17 15.12
N GLY A 69 -3.61 21.76 15.75
CA GLY A 69 -3.03 21.25 17.01
C GLY A 69 -1.93 20.20 16.85
N SER A 70 -1.61 19.73 15.63
CA SER A 70 -0.46 18.83 15.42
C SER A 70 0.87 19.56 15.33
N ILE A 71 0.84 20.85 14.94
CA ILE A 71 2.00 21.76 14.89
C ILE A 71 1.60 23.13 15.48
N PRO A 72 2.58 23.94 15.96
CA PRO A 72 2.32 25.28 16.48
C PRO A 72 2.09 26.29 15.35
N LYS A 73 0.99 26.14 14.59
CA LYS A 73 0.58 27.01 13.48
C LYS A 73 -0.88 27.45 13.72
N GLU A 74 -1.06 28.72 14.08
CA GLU A 74 -2.39 29.24 14.50
C GLU A 74 -3.41 29.26 13.35
N ASP A 75 -2.95 29.56 12.13
CA ASP A 75 -3.81 29.65 10.94
C ASP A 75 -4.20 28.29 10.35
N LEU A 76 -3.70 27.19 10.91
CA LEU A 76 -4.02 25.84 10.45
C LEU A 76 -5.38 25.40 10.97
N ILE A 77 -6.42 25.62 10.17
CA ILE A 77 -7.82 25.31 10.51
C ILE A 77 -8.25 23.88 10.16
N ARG A 78 -7.52 23.21 9.26
CA ARG A 78 -7.84 21.87 8.76
C ARG A 78 -7.86 20.84 9.89
N ASN A 79 -8.91 20.01 9.93
CA ASN A 79 -9.03 18.95 10.92
C ASN A 79 -8.23 17.69 10.50
N ARG A 80 -8.18 16.68 11.37
CA ARG A 80 -7.40 15.46 11.16
C ARG A 80 -7.87 14.64 9.95
N ASP A 81 -9.17 14.50 9.75
CA ASP A 81 -9.72 13.65 8.69
C ASP A 81 -9.55 14.33 7.31
N GLU A 82 -9.72 15.65 7.26
CA GLU A 82 -9.39 16.48 6.08
C GLU A 82 -7.90 16.38 5.74
N ALA A 83 -7.03 16.30 6.75
CA ALA A 83 -5.59 16.10 6.56
C ALA A 83 -5.24 14.77 5.93
N GLU A 84 -5.86 13.71 6.42
CA GLU A 84 -5.66 12.38 5.88
C GLU A 84 -6.10 12.31 4.40
N LEU A 85 -7.26 12.88 4.08
CA LEU A 85 -7.78 12.92 2.71
C LEU A 85 -6.83 13.69 1.79
N LEU A 86 -6.40 14.89 2.19
CA LEU A 86 -5.45 15.69 1.42
C LEU A 86 -4.12 14.94 1.24
N ALA A 87 -3.57 14.35 2.30
CA ALA A 87 -2.32 13.60 2.22
C ALA A 87 -2.40 12.43 1.24
N LYS A 88 -3.50 11.67 1.26
CA LYS A 88 -3.72 10.54 0.33
C LYS A 88 -3.89 11.02 -1.11
N GLU A 89 -4.55 12.16 -1.32
CA GLU A 89 -4.69 12.77 -2.64
C GLU A 89 -3.34 13.22 -3.20
N ILE A 90 -2.56 13.99 -2.44
CA ILE A 90 -1.24 14.47 -2.86
C ILE A 90 -0.28 13.29 -3.05
N PHE A 91 -0.33 12.27 -2.19
CA PHE A 91 0.46 11.05 -2.37
C PHE A 91 0.13 10.36 -3.70
N LYS A 92 -1.15 10.23 -4.05
CA LYS A 92 -1.58 9.64 -5.33
C LYS A 92 -1.09 10.47 -6.52
N ARG A 93 -1.21 11.79 -6.46
CA ARG A 93 -0.71 12.73 -7.48
C ARG A 93 0.80 12.58 -7.68
N ALA A 94 1.55 12.57 -6.59
CA ALA A 94 3.00 12.37 -6.59
C ALA A 94 3.39 11.00 -7.20
N LYS A 95 2.69 9.92 -6.82
CA LYS A 95 2.90 8.58 -7.39
C LYS A 95 2.55 8.49 -8.88
N ASN A 96 1.68 9.37 -9.38
CA ASN A 96 1.33 9.47 -10.79
C ASN A 96 2.32 10.34 -11.61
N GLY A 97 3.40 10.82 -10.99
CA GLY A 97 4.48 11.53 -11.68
C GLY A 97 4.32 13.05 -11.77
N GLU A 98 3.41 13.64 -10.99
CA GLU A 98 3.37 15.09 -10.84
C GLU A 98 4.68 15.62 -10.23
N ASP A 99 5.07 16.85 -10.59
CA ASP A 99 6.30 17.46 -10.11
C ASP A 99 6.29 17.58 -8.58
N PHE A 100 7.19 16.84 -7.94
CA PHE A 100 7.21 16.73 -6.48
C PHE A 100 7.59 18.06 -5.82
N ASP A 101 8.45 18.86 -6.44
CA ASP A 101 8.89 20.13 -5.88
C ASP A 101 7.76 21.18 -5.91
N ALA A 102 6.97 21.18 -6.99
CA ALA A 102 5.75 21.98 -7.10
C ALA A 102 4.74 21.59 -6.01
N LEU A 103 4.52 20.28 -5.80
CA LEU A 103 3.66 19.79 -4.71
C LEU A 103 4.18 20.20 -3.33
N VAL A 104 5.50 20.20 -3.10
CA VAL A 104 6.10 20.68 -1.85
C VAL A 104 5.81 22.17 -1.65
N LYS A 105 6.04 23.00 -2.67
CA LYS A 105 5.79 24.45 -2.60
C LYS A 105 4.34 24.79 -2.28
N GLU A 106 3.40 24.03 -2.83
CA GLU A 106 1.98 24.32 -2.71
C GLU A 106 1.37 23.78 -1.41
N TYR A 107 1.73 22.57 -0.98
CA TYR A 107 0.97 21.85 0.04
C TYR A 107 1.69 21.65 1.37
N THR A 108 3.01 21.85 1.46
CA THR A 108 3.71 21.53 2.71
C THR A 108 3.35 22.52 3.83
N ASP A 109 3.00 21.99 5.00
CA ASP A 109 2.86 22.75 6.24
C ASP A 109 4.19 22.94 6.98
N ASP A 110 5.28 22.38 6.45
CA ASP A 110 6.66 22.65 6.87
C ASP A 110 7.31 23.71 5.95
N GLN A 111 8.63 23.73 5.83
CA GLN A 111 9.39 24.65 4.99
C GLN A 111 9.73 24.02 3.62
N HIS A 112 9.59 24.81 2.56
CA HIS A 112 10.22 24.52 1.27
C HIS A 112 11.72 24.84 1.33
N PRO A 113 12.66 24.01 0.80
CA PRO A 113 12.46 22.90 -0.13
C PRO A 113 12.13 21.54 0.50
N GLY A 114 12.06 21.44 1.82
CA GLY A 114 11.69 20.21 2.52
C GLY A 114 12.71 19.07 2.36
N ILE A 115 13.99 19.40 2.13
CA ILE A 115 15.07 18.44 1.90
C ILE A 115 15.80 18.10 3.20
N TYR A 116 15.94 16.80 3.47
CA TYR A 116 16.62 16.29 4.67
C TYR A 116 17.65 15.24 4.28
N LYS A 117 18.90 15.46 4.72
CA LYS A 117 19.98 14.48 4.65
C LYS A 117 20.02 13.70 5.96
N MET A 118 20.05 12.38 5.89
CA MET A 118 19.97 11.53 7.07
C MET A 118 20.98 10.39 7.07
N SER A 119 21.58 10.17 8.23
CA SER A 119 22.41 9.00 8.55
C SER A 119 21.58 7.92 9.26
N ASN A 120 21.83 6.65 8.95
CA ASN A 120 21.09 5.53 9.53
C ASN A 120 21.46 5.28 11.00
N ILE A 121 20.74 4.38 11.67
CA ILE A 121 21.00 3.99 13.06
C ILE A 121 22.43 3.45 13.20
N GLY A 122 23.15 3.94 14.20
CA GLY A 122 24.54 3.55 14.46
C GLY A 122 25.57 4.21 13.54
N ILE A 123 25.14 5.00 12.55
CA ILE A 123 26.02 5.79 11.69
C ILE A 123 26.07 7.23 12.22
N PRO A 124 27.24 7.77 12.57
CA PRO A 124 27.36 9.17 12.99
C PRO A 124 26.96 10.14 11.86
N PRO A 125 26.16 11.18 12.16
CA PRO A 125 25.81 12.21 11.20
C PRO A 125 27.04 13.06 10.83
N ASP A 126 27.17 13.34 9.54
CA ASP A 126 28.14 14.28 8.98
C ASP A 126 27.63 15.71 9.16
N LYS A 127 28.11 16.36 10.23
CA LYS A 127 27.74 17.74 10.56
C LYS A 127 28.15 18.75 9.49
N SER A 128 29.16 18.45 8.66
CA SER A 128 29.59 19.36 7.60
C SER A 128 28.59 19.45 6.44
N LYS A 129 27.63 18.53 6.39
CA LYS A 129 26.60 18.43 5.35
C LYS A 129 25.20 18.72 5.86
N ASP A 130 25.07 19.24 7.09
CA ASP A 130 23.80 19.44 7.80
C ASP A 130 22.96 18.15 7.87
N GLU A 131 23.64 17.00 8.04
CA GLU A 131 22.98 15.71 8.12
C GLU A 131 22.42 15.45 9.52
N TYR A 132 21.22 14.89 9.56
CA TYR A 132 20.56 14.49 10.79
C TYR A 132 20.76 13.00 11.06
N SER A 133 20.78 12.61 12.33
CA SER A 133 20.65 11.18 12.67
C SER A 133 19.19 10.76 12.52
N ARG A 134 18.92 9.63 11.84
CA ARG A 134 17.58 9.04 11.75
C ARG A 134 16.93 8.87 13.13
N ALA A 135 17.71 8.54 14.16
CA ALA A 135 17.20 8.37 15.53
C ALA A 135 16.67 9.66 16.17
N ARG A 136 17.01 10.83 15.61
CA ARG A 136 16.53 12.15 16.05
C ARG A 136 15.36 12.66 15.20
N MET A 137 14.97 11.92 14.16
CA MET A 137 13.82 12.22 13.34
C MET A 137 12.57 11.55 13.89
N VAL A 138 11.42 12.02 13.43
CA VAL A 138 10.14 11.35 13.62
C VAL A 138 10.27 9.89 13.13
N LYS A 139 9.87 8.94 13.98
CA LYS A 139 10.17 7.52 13.76
C LYS A 139 9.62 7.02 12.41
N ALA A 140 8.36 7.30 12.12
CA ALA A 140 7.73 6.88 10.87
C ALA A 140 8.40 7.52 9.65
N PHE A 141 8.79 8.80 9.75
CA PHE A 141 9.51 9.52 8.71
C PHE A 141 10.85 8.85 8.37
N GLY A 142 11.65 8.54 9.40
CA GLY A 142 12.91 7.81 9.23
C GLY A 142 12.69 6.39 8.68
N ASP A 143 11.72 5.68 9.22
CA ASP A 143 11.43 4.29 8.80
C ASP A 143 10.99 4.17 7.35
N VAL A 144 10.18 5.10 6.86
CA VAL A 144 9.79 5.14 5.44
C VAL A 144 10.99 5.54 4.59
N SER A 145 11.70 6.61 4.95
CA SER A 145 12.82 7.15 4.16
C SER A 145 13.90 6.13 3.80
N PHE A 146 14.30 5.29 4.76
CA PHE A 146 15.38 4.31 4.56
C PHE A 146 14.94 3.03 3.83
N LYS A 147 13.62 2.81 3.68
CA LYS A 147 13.05 1.69 2.91
C LYS A 147 12.82 2.05 1.44
N LEU A 148 12.75 3.33 1.10
CA LEU A 148 12.52 3.79 -0.27
C LEU A 148 13.75 3.55 -1.15
N GLN A 149 13.52 3.20 -2.42
CA GLN A 149 14.56 3.26 -3.45
C GLN A 149 14.73 4.71 -3.92
N VAL A 150 15.83 5.01 -4.60
CA VAL A 150 16.03 6.35 -5.19
C VAL A 150 14.91 6.61 -6.20
N ASN A 151 14.31 7.80 -6.10
CA ASN A 151 13.10 8.26 -6.80
C ASN A 151 11.78 7.62 -6.37
N ASP A 152 11.76 6.68 -5.43
CA ASP A 152 10.51 6.19 -4.87
C ASP A 152 9.88 7.23 -3.94
N ILE A 153 8.55 7.12 -3.84
CA ILE A 153 7.72 7.95 -2.99
C ILE A 153 6.96 7.04 -2.02
N GLY A 154 7.03 7.38 -0.74
CA GLY A 154 6.33 6.71 0.35
C GLY A 154 5.45 7.68 1.14
N LEU A 155 4.58 7.11 1.97
CA LEU A 155 3.72 7.84 2.89
C LEU A 155 3.99 7.34 4.31
N ALA A 156 4.35 8.26 5.21
CA ALA A 156 4.32 8.03 6.65
C ALA A 156 2.99 8.55 7.18
N GLU A 157 2.15 7.63 7.66
CA GLU A 157 0.84 7.98 8.21
C GLU A 157 0.96 8.65 9.58
N TYR A 158 -0.01 9.51 9.90
CA TYR A 158 -0.11 10.09 11.23
C TYR A 158 -0.23 9.00 12.29
N ASP A 159 0.55 9.16 13.35
CA ASP A 159 0.50 8.36 14.56
C ASP A 159 0.91 9.28 15.72
N PRO A 160 0.18 9.32 16.85
CA PRO A 160 0.50 10.22 17.96
C PRO A 160 1.91 10.08 18.52
N GLU A 161 2.54 8.91 18.40
CA GLU A 161 3.88 8.62 18.91
C GLU A 161 4.93 8.66 17.80
N ALA A 162 4.67 7.96 16.70
CA ALA A 162 5.63 7.72 15.62
C ALA A 162 5.60 8.78 14.52
N SER A 163 4.52 9.58 14.39
CA SER A 163 4.34 10.63 13.36
C SER A 163 3.46 11.79 13.84
N LYS A 164 3.78 12.35 15.00
CA LYS A 164 2.89 13.27 15.73
C LYS A 164 2.50 14.57 14.99
N TYR A 165 3.28 14.99 13.99
CA TYR A 165 3.04 16.25 13.28
C TYR A 165 2.00 16.14 12.16
N GLY A 166 1.69 14.93 11.69
CA GLY A 166 0.74 14.69 10.62
C GLY A 166 1.21 13.58 9.68
N TRP A 167 0.82 13.70 8.41
CA TRP A 167 1.23 12.79 7.34
C TRP A 167 2.44 13.35 6.62
N HIS A 168 3.41 12.49 6.33
CA HIS A 168 4.60 12.87 5.57
C HIS A 168 4.62 12.10 4.26
N ILE A 169 4.57 12.82 3.15
CA ILE A 169 4.79 12.25 1.81
C ILE A 169 6.26 12.45 1.50
N ILE A 170 6.98 11.37 1.24
CA ILE A 170 8.45 11.37 1.24
C ILE A 170 8.93 10.82 -0.09
N LYS A 171 9.71 11.61 -0.82
CA LYS A 171 10.44 11.17 -2.01
C LYS A 171 11.91 11.01 -1.67
N ARG A 172 12.49 9.84 -1.94
CA ARG A 172 13.94 9.68 -1.82
C ARG A 172 14.61 10.22 -3.07
N ILE A 173 15.55 11.14 -2.90
CA ILE A 173 16.33 11.72 -4.00
C ILE A 173 17.73 11.10 -4.11
N GLU A 174 18.30 10.61 -3.00
CA GLU A 174 19.59 9.91 -2.95
C GLU A 174 19.58 8.77 -1.91
#